data_AF-A0A257LGP6-F1
#
_entry.id   AF-A0A257LGP6-F1
#
_cell.length_a   1.000
_cell.length_b   1.000
_cell.length_c   1.000
_cell.angle_alpha   90.00
_cell.angle_beta   90.00
_cell.angle_gamma   90.00
#
_symmetry.space_group_name_H-M   'P 1'
#
loop_
_entity.id
_entity.type
_entity.pdbx_description
1 polymer ?
#
loop_
_entity_poly.entity_id
_entity_poly.type
_entity_poly.pdbx_seq_one_letter_code
_entity_poly.pdbx_strand_id
1 'polypeptide(L)'
;MAEAFKHLISPAVVATIGAHLQRVWPLVDRTGFEARALHGLDALELKARVMQVARALVATLPADVDRAAGILEATLGPAGGGDDLSQLRCSDAGLAGWPVWPLTEAIALLAAAHHPERGLRALHAMTQRLTAEFAIRPFIVRHPAVSLAALTRWVADPSAHVRRLVTEGSRPRLPWGLRLQALVEDPSPTLPLPRAPQDDPSPYVRRSVANHLNDIAKDHPALIAQWLADHLPGAPAERRALLRHASRSLVKAGDAPVLAAWGLGAIYRGEVALALSPTTLAVGDTLALQVDLRSTGRQPQRLAIDYAVHHVKAGGHTTPKAEPRVGRPSRACQWRNPSRAADPAPPALPP
;
A
#
# COMPACT_ATOMS: atom_id res chain seq x y z
N MET A 1 -21.18 18.15 -5.00
CA MET A 1 -20.96 16.97 -4.13
C MET A 1 -19.96 16.06 -4.81
N ALA A 2 -19.01 15.51 -4.07
CA ALA A 2 -18.15 14.46 -4.62
C ALA A 2 -19.02 13.22 -4.94
N GLU A 3 -18.84 12.63 -6.12
CA GLU A 3 -19.56 11.43 -6.52
C GLU A 3 -19.14 10.24 -5.64
N ALA A 4 -20.09 9.37 -5.27
CA ALA A 4 -19.78 8.24 -4.40
C ALA A 4 -18.83 7.25 -5.09
N PHE A 5 -17.86 6.74 -4.32
CA PHE A 5 -16.77 5.89 -4.82
C PHE A 5 -17.25 4.62 -5.57
N LYS A 6 -18.45 4.12 -5.27
CA LYS A 6 -19.06 2.98 -5.97
C LYS A 6 -19.37 3.23 -7.46
N HIS A 7 -19.50 4.49 -7.88
CA HIS A 7 -19.78 4.86 -9.28
C HIS A 7 -18.57 4.75 -10.20
N LEU A 8 -17.40 4.38 -9.67
CA LEU A 8 -16.26 3.95 -10.49
C LEU A 8 -16.55 2.66 -11.27
N ILE A 9 -17.58 1.91 -10.87
CA ILE A 9 -18.23 0.87 -11.67
C ILE A 9 -19.69 1.29 -11.89
N SER A 10 -19.92 2.12 -12.89
CA SER A 10 -21.22 2.66 -13.28
C SER A 10 -21.82 1.92 -14.48
N PRO A 11 -23.10 2.16 -14.81
CA PRO A 11 -23.68 1.66 -16.06
C PRO A 11 -22.89 2.06 -17.32
N ALA A 12 -22.30 3.27 -17.34
CA ALA A 12 -21.45 3.71 -18.43
C ALA A 12 -20.17 2.86 -18.57
N VAL A 13 -19.57 2.45 -17.45
CA VAL A 13 -18.43 1.54 -17.44
C VAL A 13 -18.82 0.16 -17.99
N VAL A 14 -20.00 -0.35 -17.60
CA VAL A 14 -20.52 -1.62 -18.12
C VAL A 14 -20.74 -1.55 -19.64
N ALA A 15 -21.38 -0.48 -20.13
CA ALA A 15 -21.59 -0.27 -21.57
C ALA A 15 -20.26 -0.15 -22.34
N THR A 16 -19.24 0.49 -21.74
CA THR A 16 -17.90 0.58 -22.31
C THR A 16 -17.27 -0.81 -22.44
N ILE A 17 -17.32 -1.64 -21.40
CA ILE A 17 -16.84 -3.03 -21.46
C ILE A 17 -17.57 -3.80 -22.55
N GLY A 18 -18.90 -3.70 -22.62
CA GLY A 18 -19.74 -4.34 -23.62
C GLY A 18 -19.37 -3.94 -25.06
N ALA A 19 -19.12 -2.66 -25.29
CA ALA A 19 -18.70 -2.15 -26.61
C ALA A 19 -17.33 -2.70 -27.04
N HIS A 20 -16.34 -2.71 -26.15
CA HIS A 20 -15.02 -3.27 -26.46
C HIS A 20 -15.05 -4.79 -26.65
N LEU A 21 -15.91 -5.51 -25.92
CA LEU A 21 -16.17 -6.94 -26.16
C LEU A 21 -16.74 -7.19 -27.56
N GLN A 22 -17.79 -6.44 -27.95
CA GLN A 22 -18.42 -6.60 -29.27
C GLN A 22 -17.43 -6.29 -30.40
N ARG A 23 -16.57 -5.29 -30.22
CA ARG A 23 -15.53 -4.93 -31.20
C ARG A 23 -14.55 -6.08 -31.45
N VAL A 24 -14.17 -6.81 -30.40
CA VAL A 24 -13.20 -7.92 -30.46
C VAL A 24 -13.88 -9.23 -30.87
N TRP A 25 -15.10 -9.47 -30.39
CA TRP A 25 -15.89 -10.66 -30.64
C TRP A 25 -17.29 -10.26 -31.13
N PRO A 26 -17.48 -10.06 -32.44
CA PRO A 26 -18.75 -9.55 -33.01
C PRO A 26 -19.98 -10.43 -32.79
N LEU A 27 -19.81 -11.68 -32.36
CA LEU A 27 -20.91 -12.60 -32.04
C LEU A 27 -21.25 -12.65 -30.54
N VAL A 28 -20.61 -11.81 -29.71
CA VAL A 28 -20.92 -11.75 -28.28
C VAL A 28 -22.36 -11.30 -28.05
N ASP A 29 -23.04 -11.92 -27.08
CA ASP A 29 -24.32 -11.47 -26.56
C ASP A 29 -24.11 -10.25 -25.64
N ARG A 30 -23.85 -9.08 -26.24
CA ARG A 30 -23.64 -7.83 -25.51
C ARG A 30 -24.88 -7.44 -24.71
N THR A 31 -26.07 -7.55 -25.29
CA THR A 31 -27.32 -7.18 -24.61
C THR A 31 -27.54 -8.03 -23.37
N GLY A 32 -27.34 -9.34 -23.44
CA GLY A 32 -27.43 -10.22 -22.27
C GLY A 32 -26.32 -9.98 -21.25
N PHE A 33 -25.09 -9.66 -21.68
CA PHE A 33 -24.02 -9.23 -20.77
C PHE A 33 -24.42 -7.98 -19.98
N GLU A 34 -24.84 -6.90 -20.67
CA GLU A 34 -25.21 -5.64 -20.03
C GLU A 34 -26.42 -5.82 -19.11
N ALA A 35 -27.45 -6.57 -19.53
CA ALA A 35 -28.60 -6.88 -18.69
C ALA A 35 -28.20 -7.60 -17.39
N ARG A 36 -27.33 -8.64 -17.47
CA ARG A 36 -26.82 -9.35 -16.28
C ARG A 36 -25.98 -8.45 -15.39
N ALA A 37 -25.10 -7.64 -15.98
CA ALA A 37 -24.19 -6.76 -15.25
C ALA A 37 -24.92 -5.60 -14.55
N LEU A 38 -26.00 -5.09 -15.13
CA LEU A 38 -26.75 -3.94 -14.61
C LEU A 38 -27.86 -4.31 -13.62
N HIS A 39 -28.28 -5.57 -13.57
CA HIS A 39 -29.36 -6.02 -12.69
C HIS A 39 -29.10 -5.68 -11.22
N GLY A 40 -29.90 -4.78 -10.63
CA GLY A 40 -29.77 -4.37 -9.22
C GLY A 40 -28.48 -3.62 -8.85
N LEU A 41 -27.71 -3.12 -9.83
CA LEU A 41 -26.38 -2.54 -9.60
C LEU A 41 -26.38 -1.36 -8.62
N ASP A 42 -27.45 -0.57 -8.57
CA ASP A 42 -27.53 0.62 -7.71
C ASP A 42 -27.51 0.31 -6.22
N ALA A 43 -28.07 -0.84 -5.83
CA ALA A 43 -28.09 -1.33 -4.45
C ALA A 43 -26.73 -1.87 -3.97
N LEU A 44 -25.77 -2.07 -4.88
CA LEU A 44 -24.47 -2.66 -4.56
C LEU A 44 -23.41 -1.62 -4.25
N GLU A 45 -22.55 -1.96 -3.28
CA GLU A 45 -21.30 -1.25 -3.01
C GLU A 45 -20.17 -1.69 -3.96
N LEU A 46 -19.10 -0.90 -4.03
CA LEU A 46 -18.07 -1.00 -5.09
C LEU A 46 -17.60 -2.44 -5.38
N LYS A 47 -17.14 -3.19 -4.37
CA LYS A 47 -16.60 -4.54 -4.59
C LYS A 47 -17.68 -5.51 -5.09
N ALA A 48 -18.92 -5.37 -4.62
CA ALA A 48 -20.04 -6.18 -5.09
C ALA A 48 -20.37 -5.85 -6.56
N ARG A 49 -20.30 -4.58 -6.97
CA ARG A 49 -20.42 -4.17 -8.38
C ARG A 49 -19.36 -4.82 -9.26
N VAL A 50 -18.08 -4.75 -8.85
CA VAL A 50 -16.98 -5.41 -9.58
C VAL A 50 -17.26 -6.89 -9.79
N MET A 51 -17.61 -7.61 -8.72
CA MET A 51 -17.88 -9.05 -8.79
C MET A 51 -19.12 -9.39 -9.61
N GLN A 52 -20.15 -8.54 -9.60
CA GLN A 52 -21.33 -8.72 -10.46
C GLN A 52 -20.96 -8.61 -11.94
N VAL A 53 -20.21 -7.57 -12.33
CA VAL A 53 -19.75 -7.41 -13.70
C VAL A 53 -18.83 -8.56 -14.10
N ALA A 54 -17.93 -9.00 -13.21
CA ALA A 54 -17.06 -10.16 -13.45
C ALA A 54 -17.86 -11.45 -13.70
N ARG A 55 -18.90 -11.73 -12.90
CA ARG A 55 -19.78 -12.89 -13.12
C ARG A 55 -20.58 -12.79 -14.41
N ALA A 56 -21.04 -11.59 -14.76
CA ALA A 56 -21.70 -11.35 -16.04
C ALA A 56 -20.75 -11.61 -17.23
N LEU A 57 -19.47 -11.23 -17.12
CA LEU A 57 -18.44 -11.58 -18.11
C LEU A 57 -18.29 -13.10 -18.23
N VAL A 58 -18.10 -13.80 -17.11
CA VAL A 58 -17.96 -15.27 -17.09
C VAL A 58 -19.16 -15.97 -17.72
N ALA A 59 -20.39 -15.50 -17.47
CA ALA A 59 -21.60 -16.06 -18.04
C ALA A 59 -21.76 -15.81 -19.57
N THR A 60 -21.02 -14.84 -20.12
CA THR A 60 -21.08 -14.47 -21.54
C THR A 60 -19.92 -15.05 -22.35
N LEU A 61 -18.74 -15.22 -21.73
CA LEU A 61 -17.53 -15.69 -22.39
C LEU A 61 -17.63 -17.18 -22.77
N PRO A 62 -16.85 -17.64 -23.77
CA PRO A 62 -16.74 -19.06 -24.08
C PRO A 62 -16.25 -19.88 -22.88
N ALA A 63 -16.65 -21.15 -22.80
CA ALA A 63 -16.22 -22.06 -21.73
C ALA A 63 -14.70 -22.37 -21.79
N ASP A 64 -14.10 -22.32 -22.99
CA ASP A 64 -12.66 -22.50 -23.15
C ASP A 64 -11.89 -21.31 -22.54
N VAL A 65 -11.08 -21.59 -21.51
CA VAL A 65 -10.41 -20.56 -20.71
C VAL A 65 -9.37 -19.79 -21.51
N ASP A 66 -8.66 -20.45 -22.43
CA ASP A 66 -7.64 -19.79 -23.25
C ASP A 66 -8.29 -18.77 -24.19
N ARG A 67 -9.36 -19.18 -24.87
CA ARG A 67 -10.18 -18.31 -25.73
C ARG A 67 -10.85 -17.18 -24.95
N ALA A 68 -11.45 -17.47 -23.80
CA ALA A 68 -12.08 -16.46 -22.95
C ALA A 68 -11.07 -15.39 -22.51
N ALA A 69 -9.90 -15.82 -22.03
CA ALA A 69 -8.83 -14.92 -21.63
C ALA A 69 -8.27 -14.13 -22.82
N GLY A 70 -8.13 -14.76 -24.00
CA GLY A 70 -7.66 -14.09 -25.22
C GLY A 70 -8.62 -13.00 -25.71
N ILE A 71 -9.94 -13.24 -25.61
CA ILE A 71 -10.95 -12.22 -25.90
C ILE A 71 -10.79 -11.04 -24.94
N LEU A 72 -10.69 -11.29 -23.63
CA LEU A 72 -10.53 -10.21 -22.64
C LEU A 72 -9.24 -9.43 -22.85
N GLU A 73 -8.12 -10.10 -23.13
CA GLU A 73 -6.84 -9.44 -23.41
C GLU A 73 -6.91 -8.54 -24.65
N ALA A 74 -7.59 -8.97 -25.71
CA ALA A 74 -7.76 -8.18 -26.93
C ALA A 74 -8.67 -6.95 -26.75
N THR A 75 -9.41 -6.85 -25.65
CA THR A 75 -10.15 -5.62 -25.30
C THR A 75 -9.26 -4.54 -24.68
N LEU A 76 -8.07 -4.90 -24.17
CA LEU A 76 -7.20 -3.99 -23.44
C LEU A 76 -6.59 -2.93 -24.35
N GLY A 77 -6.48 -1.71 -23.82
CA GLY A 77 -5.72 -0.65 -24.47
C GLY A 77 -4.21 -0.89 -24.42
N PRO A 78 -3.41 0.07 -24.91
CA PRO A 78 -1.96 0.05 -24.73
C PRO A 78 -1.56 -0.11 -23.26
N ALA A 79 -0.40 -0.72 -23.00
CA ALA A 79 0.11 -0.85 -21.65
C ALA A 79 0.38 0.54 -21.05
N GLY A 80 -0.04 0.75 -19.81
CA GLY A 80 0.26 1.96 -19.06
C GLY A 80 1.76 2.07 -18.78
N GLY A 81 2.30 3.27 -19.00
CA GLY A 81 3.62 3.66 -18.52
C GLY A 81 3.53 4.43 -17.20
N GLY A 82 4.68 4.60 -16.55
CA GLY A 82 4.79 5.40 -15.32
C GLY A 82 4.27 4.69 -14.07
N ASP A 83 3.92 5.51 -13.07
CA ASP A 83 3.78 5.08 -11.67
C ASP A 83 2.39 5.40 -11.06
N ASP A 84 1.44 5.84 -11.88
CA ASP A 84 0.15 6.34 -11.41
C ASP A 84 -1.03 5.63 -12.08
N LEU A 85 -1.67 4.74 -11.33
CA LEU A 85 -2.91 4.05 -11.75
C LEU A 85 -4.03 5.04 -12.08
N SER A 86 -4.03 6.20 -11.44
CA SER A 86 -5.03 7.23 -11.64
C SER A 86 -4.88 7.97 -12.97
N GLN A 87 -3.87 7.68 -13.79
CA GLN A 87 -3.75 8.23 -15.15
C GLN A 87 -4.25 7.27 -16.24
N LEU A 88 -4.50 6.00 -15.88
CA LEU A 88 -4.93 4.99 -16.83
C LEU A 88 -6.40 5.20 -17.19
N ARG A 89 -6.68 5.36 -18.49
CA ARG A 89 -8.02 5.68 -19.01
C ARG A 89 -8.34 4.84 -20.23
N CYS A 90 -9.59 4.41 -20.30
CA CYS A 90 -10.16 3.82 -21.51
C CYS A 90 -10.14 4.84 -22.65
N SER A 91 -9.90 4.35 -23.86
CA SER A 91 -10.03 5.10 -25.10
C SER A 91 -10.49 4.16 -26.22
N ASP A 92 -10.67 4.68 -27.43
CA ASP A 92 -10.99 3.84 -28.60
C ASP A 92 -9.95 2.74 -28.85
N ALA A 93 -8.71 2.95 -28.39
CA ALA A 93 -7.64 1.96 -28.48
C ALA A 93 -7.84 0.76 -27.55
N GLY A 94 -8.67 0.87 -26.51
CA GLY A 94 -9.01 -0.24 -25.62
C GLY A 94 -9.25 0.15 -24.16
N LEU A 95 -9.59 -0.86 -23.36
CA LEU A 95 -9.90 -0.72 -21.94
C LEU A 95 -8.64 -0.44 -21.10
N ALA A 96 -8.72 0.58 -20.24
CA ALA A 96 -7.80 0.84 -19.14
C ALA A 96 -8.51 1.58 -17.99
N GLY A 97 -7.91 1.57 -16.81
CA GLY A 97 -8.51 2.09 -15.58
C GLY A 97 -9.56 1.15 -14.99
N TRP A 98 -10.54 1.71 -14.29
CA TRP A 98 -11.58 0.98 -13.56
C TRP A 98 -12.32 -0.14 -14.32
N PRO A 99 -12.61 -0.03 -15.64
CA PRO A 99 -13.19 -1.13 -16.40
C PRO A 99 -12.37 -2.43 -16.36
N VAL A 100 -11.06 -2.38 -16.08
CA VAL A 100 -10.17 -3.55 -16.04
C VAL A 100 -10.33 -4.38 -14.76
N TRP A 101 -10.83 -3.81 -13.65
CA TRP A 101 -10.97 -4.57 -12.41
C TRP A 101 -11.96 -5.75 -12.56
N PRO A 102 -13.17 -5.58 -13.11
CA PRO A 102 -14.04 -6.73 -13.40
C PRO A 102 -13.41 -7.79 -14.31
N LEU A 103 -12.54 -7.39 -15.25
CA LEU A 103 -11.83 -8.32 -16.14
C LEU A 103 -10.84 -9.20 -15.37
N THR A 104 -10.07 -8.61 -14.45
CA THR A 104 -9.12 -9.40 -13.63
C THR A 104 -9.85 -10.38 -12.73
N GLU A 105 -10.97 -9.98 -12.12
CA GLU A 105 -11.79 -10.89 -11.31
C GLU A 105 -12.44 -12.00 -12.16
N ALA A 106 -12.86 -11.70 -13.40
CA ALA A 106 -13.37 -12.72 -14.33
C ALA A 106 -12.29 -13.76 -14.67
N ILE A 107 -11.05 -13.33 -14.89
CA ILE A 107 -9.90 -14.26 -15.07
C ILE A 107 -9.70 -15.13 -13.83
N ALA A 108 -9.79 -14.57 -12.63
CA ALA A 108 -9.69 -15.35 -11.41
C ALA A 108 -10.79 -16.42 -11.29
N LEU A 109 -12.03 -16.07 -11.66
CA LEU A 109 -13.16 -17.01 -11.65
C LEU A 109 -13.01 -18.13 -12.69
N LEU A 110 -12.48 -17.83 -13.88
CA LEU A 110 -12.30 -18.80 -14.97
C LEU A 110 -11.09 -19.73 -14.76
N ALA A 111 -9.96 -19.17 -14.33
CA ALA A 111 -8.67 -19.83 -14.48
C ALA A 111 -8.04 -20.31 -13.16
N ALA A 112 -8.37 -19.71 -12.01
CA ALA A 112 -7.63 -19.99 -10.77
C ALA A 112 -7.78 -21.44 -10.28
N ALA A 113 -8.84 -22.15 -10.69
CA ALA A 113 -9.04 -23.55 -10.31
C ALA A 113 -8.15 -24.51 -11.11
N HIS A 114 -8.10 -24.37 -12.44
CA HIS A 114 -7.58 -25.41 -13.33
C HIS A 114 -6.58 -24.92 -14.39
N HIS A 115 -6.39 -23.61 -14.55
CA HIS A 115 -5.52 -23.04 -15.60
C HIS A 115 -4.63 -21.91 -15.06
N PRO A 116 -3.83 -22.16 -14.00
CA PRO A 116 -3.12 -21.09 -13.29
C PRO A 116 -2.12 -20.33 -14.18
N GLU A 117 -1.38 -21.01 -15.05
CA GLU A 117 -0.41 -20.37 -15.94
C GLU A 117 -1.11 -19.44 -16.94
N ARG A 118 -2.25 -19.85 -17.48
CA ARG A 118 -3.02 -19.03 -18.42
C ARG A 118 -3.61 -17.81 -17.74
N GLY A 119 -4.17 -17.99 -16.55
CA GLY A 119 -4.73 -16.90 -15.75
C GLY A 119 -3.66 -15.90 -15.32
N LEU A 120 -2.50 -16.36 -14.85
CA LEU A 120 -1.39 -15.49 -14.47
C LEU A 120 -0.86 -14.67 -15.66
N ARG A 121 -0.80 -15.24 -16.86
CA ARG A 121 -0.47 -14.49 -18.09
C ARG A 121 -1.48 -13.37 -18.38
N ALA A 122 -2.77 -13.65 -18.24
CA ALA A 122 -3.81 -12.62 -18.42
C ALA A 122 -3.73 -11.53 -17.33
N LEU A 123 -3.50 -11.90 -16.08
CA LEU A 123 -3.34 -10.92 -14.99
C LEU A 123 -2.10 -10.05 -15.19
N HIS A 124 -1.01 -10.58 -15.74
CA HIS A 124 0.16 -9.80 -16.15
C HIS A 124 -0.18 -8.76 -17.22
N ALA A 125 -0.94 -9.13 -18.25
CA ALA A 125 -1.37 -8.19 -19.28
C ALA A 125 -2.30 -7.09 -18.70
N MET A 126 -3.26 -7.49 -17.88
CA MET A 126 -4.28 -6.61 -17.31
C MET A 126 -3.74 -5.67 -16.23
N THR A 127 -2.81 -6.11 -15.40
CA THR A 127 -2.27 -5.26 -14.31
C THR A 127 -1.56 -4.02 -14.85
N GLN A 128 -1.11 -4.05 -16.11
CA GLN A 128 -0.49 -2.89 -16.76
C GLN A 128 -1.52 -1.82 -17.19
N ARG A 129 -2.82 -2.09 -17.08
CA ARG A 129 -3.91 -1.16 -17.40
C ARG A 129 -4.72 -0.75 -16.17
N LEU A 130 -4.50 -1.39 -15.03
CA LEU A 130 -4.98 -1.01 -13.70
C LEU A 130 -4.22 -1.81 -12.63
N THR A 131 -4.82 -2.85 -12.06
CA THR A 131 -4.22 -3.71 -11.04
C THR A 131 -4.88 -5.08 -11.05
N ALA A 132 -4.09 -6.13 -10.84
CA ALA A 132 -4.56 -7.49 -10.58
C ALA A 132 -4.35 -7.91 -9.11
N GLU A 133 -4.09 -6.97 -8.20
CA GLU A 133 -3.69 -7.24 -6.80
C GLU A 133 -4.70 -8.10 -6.01
N PHE A 134 -5.98 -8.04 -6.36
CA PHE A 134 -7.03 -8.86 -5.76
C PHE A 134 -7.17 -10.21 -6.47
N ALA A 135 -7.23 -10.19 -7.79
CA ALA A 135 -7.46 -11.34 -8.66
C ALA A 135 -6.32 -12.37 -8.65
N ILE A 136 -5.08 -11.96 -8.35
CA ILE A 136 -3.94 -12.89 -8.26
C ILE A 136 -3.99 -13.78 -7.01
N ARG A 137 -4.73 -13.36 -5.97
CA ARG A 137 -4.68 -13.99 -4.64
C ARG A 137 -5.27 -15.42 -4.64
N PRO A 138 -6.38 -15.71 -5.32
CA PRO A 138 -6.84 -17.09 -5.52
C PRO A 138 -5.79 -18.01 -6.16
N PHE A 139 -4.95 -17.49 -7.08
CA PHE A 139 -3.85 -18.28 -7.68
C PHE A 139 -2.76 -18.57 -6.64
N ILE A 140 -2.38 -17.60 -5.82
CA ILE A 140 -1.40 -17.79 -4.74
C ILE A 140 -1.88 -18.85 -3.74
N VAL A 141 -3.17 -18.84 -3.39
CA VAL A 141 -3.76 -19.82 -2.46
C VAL A 141 -3.83 -21.22 -3.06
N ARG A 142 -4.30 -21.35 -4.31
CA ARG A 142 -4.56 -22.66 -4.93
C ARG A 142 -3.32 -23.29 -5.56
N HIS A 143 -2.42 -22.45 -6.09
CA HIS A 143 -1.25 -22.84 -6.87
C HIS A 143 -0.02 -22.04 -6.42
N PRO A 144 0.43 -22.20 -5.17
CA PRO A 144 1.50 -21.37 -4.60
C PRO A 144 2.81 -21.49 -5.38
N ALA A 145 3.21 -22.70 -5.76
CA ALA A 145 4.46 -22.93 -6.52
C ALA A 145 4.45 -22.20 -7.88
N VAL A 146 3.37 -22.37 -8.66
CA VAL A 146 3.20 -21.73 -9.98
C VAL A 146 3.18 -20.20 -9.83
N SER A 147 2.43 -19.71 -8.84
CA SER A 147 2.30 -18.27 -8.57
C SER A 147 3.62 -17.65 -8.13
N LEU A 148 4.36 -18.27 -7.21
CA LEU A 148 5.66 -17.78 -6.75
C LEU A 148 6.70 -17.80 -7.87
N ALA A 149 6.69 -18.80 -8.74
CA ALA A 149 7.56 -18.83 -9.91
C ALA A 149 7.24 -17.70 -10.91
N ALA A 150 5.95 -17.34 -11.09
CA ALA A 150 5.56 -16.17 -11.87
C ALA A 150 6.02 -14.86 -11.21
N LEU A 151 5.70 -14.68 -9.93
CA LEU A 151 6.06 -13.49 -9.14
C LEU A 151 7.57 -13.25 -9.13
N THR A 152 8.38 -14.32 -8.97
CA THR A 152 9.84 -14.23 -8.98
C THR A 152 10.37 -13.71 -10.32
N ARG A 153 9.80 -14.17 -11.45
CA ARG A 153 10.18 -13.66 -12.78
C ARG A 153 9.78 -12.19 -12.96
N TRP A 154 8.61 -11.83 -12.44
CA TRP A 154 8.04 -10.48 -12.57
C TRP A 154 8.74 -9.41 -11.72
N VAL A 155 9.65 -9.80 -10.82
CA VAL A 155 10.45 -8.87 -10.01
C VAL A 155 11.24 -7.90 -10.89
N ALA A 156 11.72 -8.36 -12.04
CA ALA A 156 12.52 -7.57 -12.99
C ALA A 156 11.74 -7.15 -14.26
N ASP A 157 10.41 -7.20 -14.21
CA ASP A 157 9.57 -6.85 -15.36
C ASP A 157 9.78 -5.38 -15.77
N PRO A 158 9.81 -5.03 -17.07
CA PRO A 158 9.96 -3.64 -17.51
C PRO A 158 8.84 -2.73 -16.99
N SER A 159 7.63 -3.26 -16.77
CA SER A 159 6.49 -2.49 -16.27
C SER A 159 6.53 -2.31 -14.76
N ALA A 160 6.50 -1.06 -14.29
CA ALA A 160 6.37 -0.74 -12.87
C ALA A 160 5.06 -1.30 -12.27
N HIS A 161 3.98 -1.40 -13.06
CA HIS A 161 2.72 -2.00 -12.63
C HIS A 161 2.84 -3.51 -12.33
N VAL A 162 3.63 -4.23 -13.12
CA VAL A 162 3.90 -5.65 -12.91
C VAL A 162 4.82 -5.85 -11.71
N ARG A 163 5.92 -5.08 -11.60
CA ARG A 163 6.82 -5.14 -10.43
C ARG A 163 6.09 -4.78 -9.13
N ARG A 164 5.18 -3.81 -9.18
CA ARG A 164 4.31 -3.47 -8.04
C ARG A 164 3.36 -4.61 -7.70
N LEU A 165 2.74 -5.26 -8.70
CA LEU A 165 1.88 -6.44 -8.47
C LEU A 165 2.62 -7.54 -7.70
N VAL A 166 3.93 -7.73 -7.95
CA VAL A 166 4.72 -8.73 -7.25
C VAL A 166 4.63 -8.58 -5.74
N THR A 167 4.86 -7.37 -5.23
CA THR A 167 4.83 -7.12 -3.79
C THR A 167 3.44 -6.82 -3.27
N GLU A 168 2.56 -6.20 -4.06
CA GLU A 168 1.21 -5.83 -3.62
C GLU A 168 0.27 -7.05 -3.58
N GLY A 169 0.26 -7.84 -4.65
CA GLY A 169 -0.59 -9.02 -4.80
C GLY A 169 -0.24 -10.12 -3.81
N SER A 170 1.04 -10.20 -3.41
CA SER A 170 1.55 -11.17 -2.44
C SER A 170 1.52 -10.68 -0.98
N ARG A 171 0.98 -9.48 -0.70
CA ARG A 171 0.87 -8.97 0.68
C ARG A 171 0.05 -9.93 1.55
N PRO A 172 0.54 -10.29 2.76
CA PRO A 172 -0.23 -11.13 3.69
C PRO A 172 -1.59 -10.50 4.04
N ARG A 173 -1.61 -9.18 4.28
CA ARG A 173 -2.76 -8.42 4.81
C ARG A 173 -3.23 -7.28 3.89
N LEU A 174 -3.36 -7.55 2.58
CA LEU A 174 -3.87 -6.56 1.62
C LEU A 174 -5.26 -6.05 2.02
N PRO A 175 -5.48 -4.74 2.18
CA PRO A 175 -6.81 -4.16 2.43
C PRO A 175 -7.79 -4.54 1.33
N TRP A 176 -9.04 -4.85 1.70
CA TRP A 176 -10.12 -5.31 0.81
C TRP A 176 -9.85 -6.61 0.03
N GLY A 177 -8.62 -7.13 0.03
CA GLY A 177 -8.26 -8.41 -0.54
C GLY A 177 -8.52 -9.60 0.38
N LEU A 178 -8.52 -10.79 -0.21
CA LEU A 178 -8.50 -12.06 0.54
C LEU A 178 -7.25 -12.12 1.42
N ARG A 179 -7.33 -12.22 2.75
CA ARG A 179 -6.12 -12.40 3.57
C ARG A 179 -5.41 -13.70 3.19
N LEU A 180 -4.10 -13.64 2.89
CA LEU A 180 -3.31 -14.83 2.54
C LEU A 180 -2.81 -15.45 3.84
N GLN A 181 -3.68 -16.22 4.50
CA GLN A 181 -3.46 -16.70 5.87
C GLN A 181 -2.17 -17.52 6.01
N ALA A 182 -1.85 -18.37 5.03
CA ALA A 182 -0.58 -19.10 5.00
C ALA A 182 0.66 -18.18 5.00
N LEU A 183 0.58 -17.02 4.34
CA LEU A 183 1.66 -16.02 4.34
C LEU A 183 1.67 -15.09 5.55
N VAL A 184 0.55 -15.04 6.29
CA VAL A 184 0.50 -14.40 7.61
C VAL A 184 1.20 -15.30 8.62
N GLU A 185 0.98 -16.61 8.55
CA GLU A 185 1.60 -17.61 9.42
C GLU A 185 3.09 -17.80 9.10
N ASP A 186 3.44 -17.97 7.82
CA ASP A 186 4.81 -18.08 7.35
C ASP A 186 5.07 -17.17 6.14
N PRO A 187 5.75 -16.03 6.33
CA PRO A 187 6.09 -15.13 5.24
C PRO A 187 7.31 -15.59 4.43
N SER A 188 7.99 -16.68 4.82
CA SER A 188 9.21 -17.16 4.15
C SER A 188 9.10 -17.31 2.63
N PRO A 189 7.96 -17.74 2.03
CA PRO A 189 7.87 -17.90 0.58
C PRO A 189 7.89 -16.57 -0.19
N THR A 190 7.43 -15.47 0.43
CA THR A 190 7.34 -14.15 -0.23
C THR A 190 8.35 -13.14 0.29
N LEU A 191 9.01 -13.41 1.42
CA LEU A 191 10.05 -12.55 1.99
C LEU A 191 11.22 -12.23 1.04
N PRO A 192 11.62 -13.09 0.09
CA PRO A 192 12.62 -12.74 -0.91
C PRO A 192 12.14 -11.71 -1.96
N LEU A 193 10.83 -11.67 -2.26
CA LEU A 193 10.29 -10.85 -3.36
C LEU A 193 10.54 -9.34 -3.20
N PRO A 194 10.49 -8.75 -1.97
CA PRO A 194 10.85 -7.36 -1.74
C PRO A 194 12.33 -7.00 -1.96
N ARG A 195 13.26 -7.97 -2.02
CA ARG A 195 14.71 -7.69 -1.94
C ARG A 195 15.24 -6.83 -3.10
N ALA A 196 14.91 -7.18 -4.33
CA ALA A 196 15.31 -6.39 -5.50
C ALA A 196 14.51 -5.08 -5.64
N PRO A 197 13.16 -5.07 -5.55
CA PRO A 197 12.37 -3.84 -5.76
C PRO A 197 12.45 -2.84 -4.59
N GLN A 198 13.19 -3.12 -3.53
CA GLN A 198 13.44 -2.10 -2.50
C GLN A 198 14.23 -0.89 -3.04
N ASP A 199 14.99 -1.09 -4.12
CA ASP A 199 15.74 -0.06 -4.85
C ASP A 199 15.14 0.25 -6.22
N ASP A 200 13.89 -0.17 -6.43
CA ASP A 200 13.18 0.12 -7.68
C ASP A 200 13.19 1.63 -7.93
N PRO A 201 13.42 2.12 -9.17
CA PRO A 201 13.36 3.56 -9.47
C PRO A 201 11.97 4.16 -9.22
N SER A 202 10.91 3.34 -9.27
CA SER A 202 9.53 3.75 -9.06
C SER A 202 9.20 3.91 -7.56
N PRO A 203 8.87 5.12 -7.06
CA PRO A 203 8.35 5.29 -5.71
C PRO A 203 7.03 4.53 -5.48
N TYR A 204 6.26 4.27 -6.54
CA TYR A 204 5.04 3.46 -6.48
C TYR A 204 5.34 1.99 -6.15
N VAL A 205 6.36 1.39 -6.78
CA VAL A 205 6.83 0.05 -6.43
C VAL A 205 7.41 0.01 -5.02
N ARG A 206 8.29 0.96 -4.67
CA ARG A 206 8.90 1.06 -3.32
C ARG A 206 7.85 1.21 -2.21
N ARG A 207 6.74 1.92 -2.48
CA ARG A 207 5.61 2.03 -1.54
C ARG A 207 4.96 0.67 -1.27
N SER A 208 4.74 -0.12 -2.32
CA SER A 208 4.19 -1.47 -2.20
C SER A 208 5.12 -2.39 -1.41
N VAL A 209 6.43 -2.33 -1.68
CA VAL A 209 7.45 -3.04 -0.89
C VAL A 209 7.35 -2.70 0.60
N ALA A 210 7.30 -1.41 0.93
CA ALA A 210 7.19 -0.99 2.32
C ALA A 210 5.87 -1.43 2.97
N ASN A 211 4.77 -1.47 2.22
CA ASN A 211 3.50 -1.99 2.72
C ASN A 211 3.54 -3.51 2.95
N HIS A 212 4.18 -4.27 2.07
CA HIS A 212 4.39 -5.71 2.22
C HIS A 212 5.19 -6.01 3.49
N LEU A 213 6.36 -5.36 3.67
CA LEU A 213 7.18 -5.53 4.87
C LEU A 213 6.44 -5.11 6.15
N ASN A 214 5.66 -4.02 6.11
CA ASN A 214 4.86 -3.62 7.28
C ASN A 214 3.69 -4.59 7.57
N ASP A 215 3.20 -5.34 6.59
CA ASP A 215 2.22 -6.39 6.84
C ASP A 215 2.87 -7.58 7.55
N ILE A 216 4.08 -7.98 7.15
CA ILE A 216 4.90 -8.97 7.86
C ILE A 216 5.20 -8.52 9.29
N ALA A 217 5.55 -7.23 9.47
CA ALA A 217 5.88 -6.63 10.77
C ALA A 217 4.83 -6.86 11.86
N LYS A 218 3.55 -6.99 11.49
CA LYS A 218 2.43 -7.14 12.43
C LYS A 218 2.42 -8.47 13.16
N ASP A 219 3.00 -9.50 12.54
CA ASP A 219 3.01 -10.87 13.07
C ASP A 219 4.43 -11.38 13.32
N HIS A 220 5.41 -10.86 12.57
CA HIS A 220 6.82 -11.29 12.59
C HIS A 220 7.77 -10.11 12.80
N PRO A 221 7.72 -9.41 13.94
CA PRO A 221 8.52 -8.20 14.20
C PRO A 221 10.03 -8.46 14.10
N ALA A 222 10.49 -9.62 14.57
CA ALA A 222 11.91 -10.00 14.53
C ALA A 222 12.47 -10.06 13.10
N LEU A 223 11.67 -10.52 12.12
CA LEU A 223 12.10 -10.54 10.72
C LEU A 223 12.32 -9.12 10.17
N ILE A 224 11.52 -8.16 10.61
CA ILE A 224 11.66 -6.77 10.17
C ILE A 224 12.82 -6.08 10.87
N ALA A 225 13.08 -6.38 12.14
CA ALA A 225 14.30 -5.95 12.82
C ALA A 225 15.55 -6.46 12.10
N GLN A 226 15.58 -7.75 11.73
CA GLN A 226 16.68 -8.33 10.95
C GLN A 226 16.80 -7.67 9.57
N TRP A 227 15.69 -7.48 8.86
CA TRP A 227 15.69 -6.80 7.56
C TRP A 227 16.28 -5.38 7.65
N LEU A 228 15.98 -4.64 8.72
CA LEU A 228 16.59 -3.33 8.95
C LEU A 228 18.09 -3.45 9.22
N ALA A 229 18.53 -4.42 10.01
CA ALA A 229 19.95 -4.65 10.27
C ALA A 229 20.72 -4.93 8.96
N ASP A 230 20.13 -5.69 8.04
CA ASP A 230 20.76 -6.08 6.78
C ASP A 230 20.73 -4.96 5.73
N HIS A 231 19.66 -4.16 5.69
CA HIS A 231 19.38 -3.27 4.56
C HIS A 231 19.43 -1.77 4.86
N LEU A 232 19.46 -1.36 6.14
CA LEU A 232 19.53 0.05 6.54
C LEU A 232 20.95 0.64 6.54
N PRO A 233 22.01 -0.08 6.95
CA PRO A 233 23.38 0.45 6.90
C PRO A 233 23.76 0.87 5.48
N GLY A 234 24.28 2.09 5.32
CA GLY A 234 24.68 2.63 4.00
C GLY A 234 23.53 2.85 3.01
N ALA A 235 22.27 2.65 3.40
CA ALA A 235 21.14 2.76 2.49
C ALA A 235 20.98 4.17 1.90
N PRO A 236 20.71 4.31 0.58
CA PRO A 236 20.39 5.59 -0.03
C PRO A 236 19.10 6.18 0.54
N ALA A 237 18.87 7.49 0.33
CA ALA A 237 17.74 8.21 0.91
C ALA A 237 16.38 7.55 0.61
N GLU A 238 16.21 7.03 -0.61
CA GLU A 238 14.98 6.37 -1.05
C GLU A 238 14.70 5.07 -0.30
N ARG A 239 15.71 4.19 -0.17
CA ARG A 239 15.60 2.95 0.61
C ARG A 239 15.38 3.26 2.10
N ARG A 240 16.04 4.28 2.66
CA ARG A 240 15.77 4.71 4.05
C ARG A 240 14.32 5.17 4.24
N ALA A 241 13.75 5.89 3.28
CA ALA A 241 12.35 6.31 3.34
C ALA A 241 11.39 5.12 3.25
N LEU A 242 11.68 4.15 2.37
CA LEU A 242 10.96 2.88 2.27
C LEU A 242 11.01 2.12 3.61
N LEU A 243 12.20 1.89 4.15
CA LEU A 243 12.41 1.12 5.38
C LEU A 243 11.70 1.77 6.58
N ARG A 244 11.70 3.12 6.65
CA ARG A 244 10.96 3.84 7.69
C ARG A 244 9.46 3.59 7.60
N HIS A 245 8.91 3.54 6.39
CA HIS A 245 7.50 3.20 6.19
C HIS A 245 7.23 1.72 6.46
N ALA A 246 8.16 0.83 6.12
CA ALA A 246 8.08 -0.61 6.36
C ALA A 246 8.01 -0.95 7.85
N SER A 247 8.73 -0.20 8.69
CA SER A 247 8.78 -0.45 10.13
C SER A 247 7.85 0.47 10.94
N ARG A 248 6.98 1.26 10.31
CA ARG A 248 6.20 2.33 10.99
C ARG A 248 5.31 1.80 12.11
N SER A 249 4.70 0.62 11.92
CA SER A 249 3.86 0.00 12.94
C SER A 249 4.67 -0.39 14.18
N LEU A 250 5.90 -0.86 14.00
CA LEU A 250 6.79 -1.26 15.09
C LEU A 250 7.43 -0.06 15.80
N VAL A 251 7.81 0.98 15.05
CA VAL A 251 8.23 2.26 15.65
C VAL A 251 7.14 2.82 16.55
N LYS A 252 5.90 2.86 16.06
CA LYS A 252 4.72 3.32 16.82
C LYS A 252 4.40 2.44 18.03
N ALA A 253 4.72 1.14 17.96
CA ALA A 253 4.58 0.20 19.07
C ALA A 253 5.74 0.28 20.08
N GLY A 254 6.79 1.07 19.80
CA GLY A 254 7.96 1.17 20.66
C GLY A 254 8.88 -0.05 20.61
N ASP A 255 8.89 -0.81 19.51
CA ASP A 255 9.71 -2.02 19.37
C ASP A 255 11.20 -1.70 19.51
N ALA A 256 11.85 -2.26 20.53
CA ALA A 256 13.21 -1.87 20.90
C ALA A 256 14.27 -2.20 19.82
N PRO A 257 14.30 -3.41 19.21
CA PRO A 257 15.21 -3.69 18.10
C PRO A 257 15.04 -2.74 16.90
N VAL A 258 13.80 -2.46 16.50
CA VAL A 258 13.52 -1.53 15.40
C VAL A 258 13.93 -0.10 15.75
N LEU A 259 13.63 0.38 16.96
CA LEU A 259 14.05 1.70 17.42
C LEU A 259 15.58 1.81 17.43
N ALA A 260 16.28 0.79 17.92
CA ALA A 260 17.74 0.75 17.94
C ALA A 260 18.33 0.84 16.52
N ALA A 261 17.76 0.12 15.54
CA ALA A 261 18.18 0.21 14.14
C ALA A 261 18.07 1.65 13.58
N TRP A 262 17.08 2.42 14.05
CA TRP A 262 16.92 3.84 13.69
C TRP A 262 17.77 4.81 14.51
N GLY A 263 18.64 4.32 15.41
CA GLY A 263 19.40 5.13 16.35
C GLY A 263 18.48 5.85 17.36
N LEU A 264 17.44 5.16 17.80
CA LEU A 264 16.43 5.56 18.78
C LEU A 264 16.35 4.50 19.89
N GLY A 265 15.48 4.70 20.88
CA GLY A 265 15.24 3.72 21.96
C GLY A 265 16.08 3.94 23.21
N ALA A 266 17.04 4.87 23.19
CA ALA A 266 17.67 5.34 24.42
C ALA A 266 16.65 6.09 25.29
N ILE A 267 16.69 5.84 26.60
CA ILE A 267 15.86 6.56 27.57
C ILE A 267 16.23 8.04 27.52
N TYR A 268 15.21 8.89 27.33
CA TYR A 268 15.40 10.33 27.34
C TYR A 268 15.89 10.80 28.72
N ARG A 269 17.02 11.50 28.74
CA ARG A 269 17.57 12.17 29.93
C ARG A 269 17.10 13.61 29.94
N GLY A 270 16.04 13.87 30.69
CA GLY A 270 15.43 15.19 30.79
C GLY A 270 14.14 15.18 31.59
N GLU A 271 13.54 16.35 31.69
CA GLU A 271 12.22 16.58 32.26
C GLU A 271 11.19 16.63 31.12
N VAL A 272 10.01 16.05 31.35
CA VAL A 272 8.90 16.03 30.40
C VAL A 272 7.64 16.53 31.12
N ALA A 273 7.00 17.56 30.56
CA ALA A 273 5.69 18.03 31.02
C ALA A 273 4.68 17.93 29.87
N LEU A 274 3.48 17.43 30.18
CA LEU A 274 2.35 17.36 29.26
C LEU A 274 1.21 18.21 29.84
N ALA A 275 0.69 19.13 29.06
CA ALA A 275 -0.50 19.91 29.39
C ALA A 275 -1.59 19.68 28.34
N LEU A 276 -2.81 19.49 28.82
CA LEU A 276 -4.02 19.31 28.02
C LEU A 276 -4.98 20.45 28.32
N SER A 277 -5.54 21.09 27.29
CA SER A 277 -6.55 22.14 27.47
C SER A 277 -7.51 22.19 26.29
N PRO A 278 -8.85 22.22 26.53
CA PRO A 278 -9.52 22.13 27.82
C PRO A 278 -9.56 20.70 28.38
N THR A 279 -9.84 20.53 29.68
CA THR A 279 -9.96 19.19 30.32
C THR A 279 -11.31 18.51 30.07
N THR A 280 -12.29 19.26 29.59
CA THR A 280 -13.63 18.77 29.21
C THR A 280 -14.00 19.42 27.88
N LEU A 281 -14.55 18.64 26.96
CA LEU A 281 -14.92 19.10 25.60
C LEU A 281 -16.13 18.34 25.07
N ALA A 282 -16.87 18.96 24.16
CA ALA A 282 -17.95 18.33 23.41
C ALA A 282 -17.46 17.69 22.11
N VAL A 283 -18.29 16.84 21.51
CA VAL A 283 -18.01 16.27 20.18
C VAL A 283 -18.03 17.40 19.14
N GLY A 284 -16.93 17.56 18.42
CA GLY A 284 -16.73 18.64 17.46
C GLY A 284 -15.74 19.71 17.93
N ASP A 285 -15.43 19.74 19.23
CA ASP A 285 -14.44 20.66 19.80
C ASP A 285 -13.00 20.19 19.54
N THR A 286 -12.05 21.10 19.84
CA THR A 286 -10.61 20.86 19.71
C THR A 286 -9.96 20.73 21.09
N LEU A 287 -9.14 19.69 21.27
CA LEU A 287 -8.24 19.53 22.41
C LEU A 287 -6.82 19.97 22.03
N ALA A 288 -6.23 20.90 22.77
CA ALA A 288 -4.83 21.26 22.63
C ALA A 288 -3.94 20.34 23.49
N LEU A 289 -2.87 19.81 22.88
CA LEU A 289 -1.82 19.03 23.56
C LEU A 289 -0.50 19.80 23.49
N GLN A 290 0.01 20.22 24.64
CA GLN A 290 1.31 20.85 24.77
C GLN A 290 2.28 19.91 25.48
N VAL A 291 3.47 19.73 24.92
CA VAL A 291 4.54 18.92 25.50
C VAL A 291 5.79 19.77 25.59
N ASP A 292 6.30 19.94 26.80
CA ASP A 292 7.54 20.64 27.09
C ASP A 292 8.63 19.62 27.45
N LEU A 293 9.76 19.71 26.77
CA LEU A 293 10.89 18.79 26.92
C LEU A 293 12.15 19.58 27.29
N ARG A 294 12.72 19.30 28.46
CA ARG A 294 13.96 19.92 28.90
C ARG A 294 15.05 18.87 29.07
N SER A 295 16.05 18.91 28.20
CA SER A 295 17.15 17.95 28.27
C SER A 295 18.07 18.23 29.45
N THR A 296 18.40 17.20 30.22
CA THR A 296 19.45 17.22 31.25
C THR A 296 20.71 16.50 30.80
N GLY A 297 20.73 16.01 29.55
CA GLY A 297 21.86 15.33 28.94
C GLY A 297 22.95 16.31 28.50
N ARG A 298 24.21 15.87 28.58
CA ARG A 298 25.38 16.62 28.07
C ARG A 298 25.57 16.51 26.56
N GLN A 299 24.83 15.62 25.90
CA GLN A 299 24.94 15.35 24.46
C GLN A 299 23.56 15.48 23.81
N PRO A 300 23.49 15.84 22.51
CA PRO A 300 22.24 15.82 21.76
C PRO A 300 21.56 14.45 21.81
N GLN A 301 20.25 14.45 22.06
CA GLN A 301 19.43 13.24 22.11
C GLN A 301 18.45 13.24 20.93
N ARG A 302 18.42 12.14 20.16
CA ARG A 302 17.44 11.96 19.08
C ARG A 302 16.17 11.38 19.67
N LEU A 303 15.04 12.04 19.42
CA LEU A 303 13.74 11.66 19.97
C LEU A 303 12.78 11.29 18.85
N ALA A 304 12.00 10.23 19.08
CA ALA A 304 10.74 9.98 18.40
C ALA A 304 9.64 10.20 19.45
N ILE A 305 8.73 11.13 19.17
CA ILE A 305 7.70 11.54 20.12
C ILE A 305 6.35 11.25 19.46
N ASP A 306 5.64 10.29 20.02
CA ASP A 306 4.26 9.96 19.67
C ASP A 306 3.37 10.16 20.90
N TYR A 307 2.06 10.22 20.68
CA TYR A 307 1.07 10.24 21.76
C TYR A 307 -0.02 9.21 21.47
N ALA A 308 -0.72 8.76 22.52
CA ALA A 308 -1.84 7.85 22.40
C ALA A 308 -3.10 8.44 23.05
N VAL A 309 -4.23 8.29 22.35
CA VAL A 309 -5.56 8.65 22.87
C VAL A 309 -6.30 7.37 23.24
N HIS A 310 -6.76 7.29 24.48
CA HIS A 310 -7.55 6.17 25.00
C HIS A 310 -9.03 6.44 24.74
N HIS A 311 -9.54 5.95 23.61
CA HIS A 311 -10.95 6.13 23.26
C HIS A 311 -11.84 5.18 24.08
N VAL A 312 -12.89 5.72 24.68
CA VAL A 312 -13.95 4.94 25.34
C VAL A 312 -14.80 4.23 24.27
N LYS A 313 -14.93 2.91 24.38
CA LYS A 313 -15.79 2.09 23.51
C LYS A 313 -17.19 1.97 24.11
N ALA A 314 -18.15 1.47 23.31
CA ALA A 314 -19.55 1.28 23.73
C ALA A 314 -19.72 0.45 25.02
N GLY A 315 -18.74 -0.39 25.37
CA GLY A 315 -18.71 -1.18 26.61
C GLY A 315 -17.89 -0.58 27.77
N GLY A 316 -17.50 0.70 27.72
CA GLY A 316 -16.79 1.38 28.82
C GLY A 316 -15.27 1.13 28.90
N HIS A 317 -14.73 0.13 28.20
CA HIS A 317 -13.29 -0.09 28.11
C HIS A 317 -12.61 0.93 27.20
N THR A 318 -11.31 1.20 27.44
CA THR A 318 -10.51 2.09 26.60
C THR A 318 -9.54 1.32 25.73
N THR A 319 -9.34 1.78 24.49
CA THR A 319 -8.29 1.26 23.60
C THR A 319 -7.37 2.40 23.18
N PRO A 320 -6.04 2.25 23.31
CA PRO A 320 -5.10 3.26 22.87
C PRO A 320 -5.08 3.33 21.35
N LYS A 321 -5.19 4.55 20.80
CA LYS A 321 -4.88 4.85 19.41
C LYS A 321 -3.71 5.82 19.41
N ALA A 322 -2.53 5.34 19.02
CA ALA A 322 -1.38 6.21 18.85
C ALA A 322 -1.54 7.10 17.60
N GLU A 323 -1.02 8.32 17.63
CA GLU A 323 -1.05 9.29 16.54
C GLU A 323 0.36 9.89 16.37
N PRO A 324 0.91 9.96 15.14
CA PRO A 324 2.28 10.39 14.93
C PRO A 324 2.45 11.91 15.08
N ARG A 325 3.58 12.36 15.64
CA ARG A 325 4.03 13.75 15.53
C ARG A 325 5.31 13.82 14.69
N VAL A 326 5.23 14.39 13.49
CA VAL A 326 6.44 14.70 12.69
C VAL A 326 7.04 15.99 13.21
N GLY A 327 8.01 15.89 14.12
CA GLY A 327 8.94 16.99 14.34
C GLY A 327 9.82 17.16 13.10
N ARG A 328 9.53 18.16 12.25
CA ARG A 328 10.60 18.72 11.41
C ARG A 328 11.68 19.23 12.36
N PRO A 329 12.98 19.01 12.11
CA PRO A 329 13.97 19.88 12.72
C PRO A 329 13.64 21.28 12.20
N SER A 330 13.16 22.16 13.08
CA SER A 330 13.19 23.58 12.75
C SER A 330 14.65 23.90 12.43
N ARG A 331 14.86 24.66 11.35
CA ARG A 331 16.16 25.26 11.05
C ARG A 331 16.45 26.32 12.12
N ALA A 332 16.69 25.90 13.35
CA ALA A 332 17.10 26.72 14.49
C ALA A 332 17.38 25.82 15.72
N CYS A 333 18.15 24.75 15.56
CA CYS A 333 18.75 24.03 16.69
C CYS A 333 20.09 23.41 16.28
N GLN A 334 20.95 24.21 15.65
CA GLN A 334 22.38 24.08 15.93
C GLN A 334 22.61 24.76 17.28
N TRP A 335 22.55 24.00 18.37
CA TRP A 335 22.98 24.50 19.66
C TRP A 335 24.51 24.63 19.64
N ARG A 336 25.01 25.83 19.33
CA ARG A 336 26.36 26.24 19.72
C ARG A 336 26.33 26.57 21.21
N ASN A 337 27.29 26.01 21.92
CA ASN A 337 27.47 26.11 23.36
C ASN A 337 27.85 27.56 23.76
N PRO A 338 27.06 28.30 24.57
CA PRO A 338 27.49 29.58 25.11
C PRO A 338 28.10 29.35 26.50
N SER A 339 29.34 28.86 26.55
CA SER A 339 30.15 28.90 27.79
C SER A 339 31.63 28.58 27.52
N ARG A 340 32.33 29.50 26.88
CA ARG A 340 33.75 29.82 27.16
C ARG A 340 33.82 31.34 27.11
N ALA A 341 33.71 31.96 28.28
CA ALA A 341 34.85 32.53 29.00
C ALA A 341 35.30 33.85 28.35
N ALA A 342 34.99 34.93 29.07
CA ALA A 342 35.49 36.26 28.83
C ALA A 342 37.03 36.26 28.78
N ASP A 343 37.58 36.90 27.75
CA ASP A 343 38.92 37.48 27.82
C ASP A 343 38.76 39.01 27.93
N PRO A 344 39.46 39.67 28.87
CA PRO A 344 39.36 41.11 29.06
C PRO A 344 40.18 41.84 27.98
N ALA A 345 39.57 42.82 27.32
CA ALA A 345 40.30 43.75 26.45
C ALA A 345 41.10 44.75 27.31
N PRO A 346 42.36 45.06 26.96
CA PRO A 346 43.22 46.01 27.67
C PRO A 346 42.83 47.48 27.38
N PRO A 347 43.35 48.45 28.17
CA PRO A 347 42.77 49.79 28.28
C PRO A 347 43.12 50.73 27.11
N ALA A 348 42.28 51.77 27.01
CA ALA A 348 42.33 52.89 26.07
C ALA A 348 43.64 53.70 26.14
N LEU A 349 43.89 54.55 25.12
CA LEU A 349 44.34 55.95 25.26
C LEU A 349 44.13 56.72 23.91
N PRO A 350 44.07 58.07 23.93
CA PRO A 350 43.30 58.95 23.03
C PRO A 350 44.28 59.86 22.23
N PRO A 351 44.01 61.11 21.78
CA PRO A 351 42.90 62.07 22.00
C PRO A 351 41.66 61.86 21.10
#